data_AF-A0A955IJA7-F1
#
_entry.id   AF-A0A955IJA7-F1
#
_cell.length_a   1.000
_cell.length_b   1.000
_cell.length_c   1.000
_cell.angle_alpha   90.00
_cell.angle_beta   90.00
_cell.angle_gamma   90.00
#
_symmetry.space_group_name_H-M   'P 1'
#
loop_
_entity.id
_entity.type
_entity.pdbx_description
1 polymer ?
#
loop_
_entity_poly.entity_id
_entity_poly.type
_entity_poly.pdbx_seq_one_letter_code
_entity_poly.pdbx_strand_id
1 'polypeptide(L)'
;MKRTLPALAATTAVLAVAMNASAGYTGLATEEMTNAESLGLGIAVIDLYATFSNPADSVLTMTSLGITTTDAAGFWQHPLGGVLAPMDALIPGTPALAYDSFVTAGTHTTIGAPSAFSVDVNASLFNTGGVLTGTWSAMPMSPFAVAGGDLRVLIARLSVTAGESISGTMLVNWKDGVTGAPGIGQPEFFQVATVPAPGAAALLGCAGAFGRRRRRRA
;
A
#
# COMPACT_ATOMS: atom_id res chain seq x y z
N MET A 1 26.37 -65.24 40.16
CA MET A 1 25.05 -65.05 39.51
C MET A 1 24.66 -63.58 39.61
N LYS A 2 24.74 -62.83 38.52
CA LYS A 2 24.43 -61.40 38.44
C LYS A 2 22.93 -61.23 38.14
N ARG A 3 22.17 -60.56 39.03
CA ARG A 3 20.74 -60.24 38.83
C ARG A 3 20.63 -58.79 38.36
N THR A 4 20.24 -58.61 37.10
CA THR A 4 20.02 -57.32 36.43
C THR A 4 18.63 -56.78 36.75
N LEU A 5 18.56 -55.52 37.19
CA LEU A 5 17.34 -54.76 37.46
C LEU A 5 16.63 -54.34 36.14
N PRO A 6 15.29 -54.30 36.07
CA PRO A 6 14.58 -53.81 34.89
C PRO A 6 14.51 -52.27 34.89
N ALA A 7 14.85 -51.67 33.75
CA ALA A 7 14.77 -50.23 33.53
C ALA A 7 13.33 -49.81 33.19
N LEU A 8 12.81 -48.84 33.94
CA LEU A 8 11.51 -48.21 33.76
C LEU A 8 11.62 -47.13 32.66
N ALA A 9 11.05 -47.37 31.49
CA ALA A 9 10.99 -46.38 30.41
C ALA A 9 9.77 -45.47 30.61
N ALA A 10 10.02 -44.19 30.94
CA ALA A 10 8.99 -43.15 30.98
C ALA A 10 8.80 -42.54 29.59
N THR A 11 7.66 -42.80 28.96
CA THR A 11 7.27 -42.19 27.69
C THR A 11 6.54 -40.88 27.96
N THR A 12 7.21 -39.76 27.73
CA THR A 12 6.61 -38.42 27.76
C THR A 12 5.78 -38.21 26.50
N ALA A 13 4.46 -38.14 26.63
CA ALA A 13 3.56 -37.77 25.53
C ALA A 13 3.61 -36.24 25.34
N VAL A 14 4.09 -35.78 24.19
CA VAL A 14 4.02 -34.37 23.79
C VAL A 14 2.62 -34.14 23.18
N LEU A 15 1.81 -33.32 23.84
CA LEU A 15 0.54 -32.85 23.33
C LEU A 15 0.80 -31.77 22.26
N ALA A 16 0.75 -32.14 20.98
CA ALA A 16 0.78 -31.17 19.90
C ALA A 16 -0.57 -30.44 19.84
N VAL A 17 -0.63 -29.22 20.36
CA VAL A 17 -1.73 -28.30 20.06
C VAL A 17 -1.55 -27.89 18.60
N ALA A 18 -2.41 -28.38 17.71
CA ALA A 18 -2.49 -27.87 16.35
C ALA A 18 -2.91 -26.39 16.44
N MET A 19 -1.96 -25.48 16.29
CA MET A 19 -2.26 -24.09 16.01
C MET A 19 -2.96 -24.07 14.65
N ASN A 20 -4.22 -23.65 14.62
CA ASN A 20 -4.86 -23.30 13.36
C ASN A 20 -4.12 -22.07 12.82
N ALA A 21 -3.16 -22.28 11.93
CA ALA A 21 -2.67 -21.21 11.10
C ALA A 21 -3.78 -20.90 10.08
N SER A 22 -4.74 -20.05 10.46
CA SER A 22 -5.55 -19.33 9.47
C SER A 22 -4.59 -18.31 8.85
N ALA A 23 -3.99 -18.71 7.72
CA ALA A 23 -3.18 -17.84 6.90
C ALA A 23 -4.14 -16.96 6.09
N GLY A 24 -4.51 -15.81 6.67
CA GLY A 24 -5.35 -14.80 6.04
C GLY A 24 -4.52 -13.66 5.42
N TYR A 25 -4.26 -12.62 6.21
CA TYR A 25 -3.48 -11.45 5.81
C TYR A 25 -1.96 -11.67 5.91
N THR A 26 -1.19 -11.19 4.92
CA THR A 26 0.26 -11.39 4.83
C THR A 26 1.09 -10.10 4.94
N GLY A 27 0.46 -8.92 4.86
CA GLY A 27 1.10 -7.63 5.10
C GLY A 27 0.72 -6.53 4.10
N LEU A 28 1.53 -5.47 4.05
CA LEU A 28 1.42 -4.38 3.08
C LEU A 28 2.48 -4.49 1.97
N ALA A 29 2.10 -4.12 0.75
CA ALA A 29 3.01 -4.00 -0.38
C ALA A 29 2.80 -2.68 -1.12
N THR A 30 3.87 -2.11 -1.69
CA THR A 30 3.82 -0.88 -2.48
C THR A 30 4.40 -1.11 -3.87
N GLU A 31 3.79 -0.51 -4.89
CA GLU A 31 4.30 -0.52 -6.25
C GLU A 31 4.35 0.89 -6.84
N GLU A 32 5.48 1.26 -7.45
CA GLU A 32 5.64 2.54 -8.12
C GLU A 32 5.26 2.44 -9.60
N MET A 33 4.40 3.34 -10.07
CA MET A 33 3.94 3.40 -11.44
C MET A 33 4.82 4.32 -12.28
N THR A 34 5.40 3.78 -13.36
CA THR A 34 6.39 4.46 -14.21
C THR A 34 5.79 5.45 -15.22
N ASN A 35 4.46 5.48 -15.39
CA ASN A 35 3.82 6.23 -16.48
C ASN A 35 3.59 7.72 -16.17
N ALA A 36 3.68 8.18 -14.92
CA ALA A 36 3.33 9.56 -14.56
C ALA A 36 4.29 10.61 -15.13
N GLU A 37 5.57 10.26 -15.25
CA GLU A 37 6.60 11.14 -15.78
C GLU A 37 6.58 11.24 -17.30
N SER A 38 6.08 10.20 -17.97
CA SER A 38 5.85 10.24 -19.42
C SER A 38 4.85 11.34 -19.83
N LEU A 39 4.05 11.83 -18.87
CA LEU A 39 3.14 12.96 -19.04
C LEU A 39 3.74 14.31 -18.59
N GLY A 40 5.00 14.34 -18.18
CA GLY A 40 5.69 15.56 -17.76
C GLY A 40 5.23 16.14 -16.43
N LEU A 41 4.51 15.36 -15.60
CA LEU A 41 3.96 15.82 -14.32
C LEU A 41 5.03 15.95 -13.22
N GLY A 42 6.17 15.24 -13.34
CA GLY A 42 7.22 15.26 -12.32
C GLY A 42 6.81 14.63 -10.98
N ILE A 43 5.75 13.82 -10.99
CA ILE A 43 5.24 13.11 -9.81
C ILE A 43 5.54 11.62 -9.94
N ALA A 44 5.80 10.98 -8.80
CA ALA A 44 5.82 9.53 -8.65
C ALA A 44 4.49 9.08 -8.04
N VAL A 45 3.95 7.98 -8.56
CA VAL A 45 2.65 7.43 -8.14
C VAL A 45 2.89 6.06 -7.53
N ILE A 46 2.47 5.91 -6.28
CA ILE A 46 2.58 4.68 -5.51
C ILE A 46 1.19 4.07 -5.31
N ASP A 47 1.05 2.82 -5.71
CA ASP A 47 -0.07 1.98 -5.33
C ASP A 47 0.29 1.21 -4.05
N LEU A 48 -0.57 1.32 -3.05
CA LEU A 48 -0.46 0.60 -1.78
C LEU A 48 -1.50 -0.53 -1.74
N TYR A 49 -1.04 -1.74 -1.44
CA TYR A 49 -1.84 -2.96 -1.41
C TYR A 49 -1.80 -3.62 -0.04
N ALA A 50 -2.92 -4.24 0.36
CA ALA A 50 -2.92 -5.32 1.34
C ALA A 50 -2.73 -6.65 0.62
N THR A 51 -1.82 -7.49 1.12
CA THR A 51 -1.53 -8.81 0.57
C THR A 51 -2.16 -9.91 1.42
N PHE A 52 -2.55 -11.00 0.78
CA PHE A 52 -3.23 -12.13 1.40
C PHE A 52 -2.59 -13.45 0.97
N SER A 53 -2.91 -14.54 1.67
CA SER A 53 -2.53 -15.89 1.27
C SER A 53 -3.68 -16.68 0.65
N ASN A 54 -4.90 -16.14 0.67
CA ASN A 54 -6.09 -16.78 0.12
C ASN A 54 -6.84 -15.80 -0.81
N PRO A 55 -7.16 -16.20 -2.06
CA PRO A 55 -7.85 -15.33 -3.03
C PRO A 55 -9.27 -14.95 -2.61
N ALA A 56 -9.88 -15.68 -1.67
CA ALA A 56 -11.21 -15.40 -1.15
C ALA A 56 -11.21 -14.40 0.04
N ASP A 57 -10.03 -14.01 0.53
CA ASP A 57 -9.93 -13.05 1.62
C ASP A 57 -10.37 -11.66 1.17
N SER A 58 -10.90 -10.87 2.09
CA SER A 58 -11.31 -9.49 1.76
C SER A 58 -10.98 -8.49 2.85
N VAL A 59 -10.60 -7.28 2.43
CA VAL A 59 -10.43 -6.14 3.34
C VAL A 59 -11.81 -5.67 3.80
N LEU A 60 -11.97 -5.50 5.11
CA LEU A 60 -13.19 -4.99 5.71
C LEU A 60 -13.03 -3.52 6.07
N THR A 61 -12.00 -3.21 6.84
CA THR A 61 -11.77 -1.84 7.31
C THR A 61 -10.29 -1.54 7.43
N MET A 62 -9.99 -0.26 7.31
CA MET A 62 -8.69 0.31 7.54
C MET A 62 -8.82 1.42 8.55
N THR A 63 -8.14 1.24 9.67
CA THR A 63 -8.23 2.17 10.81
C THR A 63 -6.84 2.69 11.15
N SER A 64 -6.80 3.77 11.92
CA SER A 64 -5.55 4.39 12.37
C SER A 64 -4.63 4.76 11.21
N LEU A 65 -5.20 5.25 10.10
CA LEU A 65 -4.43 5.74 8.98
C LEU A 65 -3.60 6.94 9.44
N GLY A 66 -2.30 6.86 9.24
CA GLY A 66 -1.37 7.97 9.45
C GLY A 66 -0.28 7.90 8.41
N ILE A 67 -0.54 8.48 7.23
CA ILE A 67 0.39 8.48 6.10
C ILE A 67 1.00 9.87 5.93
N THR A 68 2.31 9.91 5.77
CA THR A 68 3.12 11.11 5.66
C THR A 68 4.03 11.03 4.45
N THR A 69 4.48 12.19 3.98
CA THR A 69 5.48 12.29 2.92
C THR A 69 6.53 13.33 3.28
N THR A 70 7.71 13.22 2.69
CA THR A 70 8.72 14.28 2.73
C THR A 70 8.41 15.44 1.77
N ASP A 71 7.44 15.26 0.87
CA ASP A 71 6.98 16.33 -0.01
C ASP A 71 6.29 17.45 0.79
N ALA A 72 6.85 18.66 0.72
CA ALA A 72 6.26 19.83 1.37
C ALA A 72 4.91 20.24 0.77
N ALA A 73 4.63 19.89 -0.48
CA ALA A 73 3.31 20.05 -1.10
C ALA A 73 2.34 18.95 -0.64
N GLY A 74 2.83 17.86 -0.05
CA GLY A 74 2.02 16.72 0.37
C GLY A 74 1.59 15.84 -0.80
N PHE A 75 0.47 15.15 -0.62
CA PHE A 75 -0.07 14.25 -1.63
C PHE A 75 -0.79 15.05 -2.71
N TRP A 76 -0.33 14.90 -3.95
CA TRP A 76 -0.87 15.59 -5.10
C TRP A 76 -2.33 15.19 -5.30
N GLN A 77 -3.19 16.19 -5.44
CA GLN A 77 -4.57 16.00 -5.85
C GLN A 77 -5.02 16.97 -6.94
N HIS A 78 -5.68 16.46 -7.97
CA HIS A 78 -6.24 17.27 -9.04
C HIS A 78 -7.49 18.05 -8.55
N PRO A 79 -7.77 19.28 -9.04
CA PRO A 79 -8.95 20.06 -8.62
C PRO A 79 -10.32 19.41 -8.93
N LEU A 80 -10.36 18.52 -9.92
CA LEU A 80 -11.54 17.69 -10.26
C LEU A 80 -11.52 16.32 -9.58
N GLY A 81 -10.52 16.07 -8.74
CA GLY A 81 -10.31 14.84 -8.01
C GLY A 81 -11.09 14.78 -6.70
N GLY A 82 -10.74 13.81 -5.86
CA GLY A 82 -11.36 13.63 -4.56
C GLY A 82 -10.70 12.53 -3.75
N VAL A 83 -11.22 12.30 -2.54
CA VAL A 83 -10.68 11.27 -1.62
C VAL A 83 -10.80 9.86 -2.20
N LEU A 84 -11.80 9.65 -3.07
CA LEU A 84 -12.07 8.37 -3.71
C LEU A 84 -11.47 8.32 -5.11
N ALA A 85 -11.33 7.09 -5.63
CA ALA A 85 -10.84 6.85 -6.98
C ALA A 85 -11.58 7.72 -8.02
N PRO A 86 -10.89 8.20 -9.07
CA PRO A 86 -11.48 9.07 -10.09
C PRO A 86 -12.52 8.32 -10.93
N MET A 87 -13.45 9.07 -11.52
CA MET A 87 -14.41 8.49 -12.46
C MET A 87 -13.73 8.15 -13.79
N ASP A 88 -13.87 6.91 -14.24
CA ASP A 88 -13.26 6.42 -15.49
C ASP A 88 -13.63 7.30 -16.71
N ALA A 89 -14.88 7.72 -16.79
CA ALA A 89 -15.39 8.58 -17.86
C ALA A 89 -14.71 9.97 -17.94
N LEU A 90 -14.08 10.44 -16.85
CA LEU A 90 -13.38 11.73 -16.82
C LEU A 90 -11.92 11.62 -17.27
N ILE A 91 -11.32 10.42 -17.19
CA ILE A 91 -9.89 10.22 -17.47
C ILE A 91 -9.53 10.55 -18.93
N PRO A 92 -10.30 10.17 -19.97
CA PRO A 92 -9.96 10.53 -21.35
C PRO A 92 -9.91 12.05 -21.60
N GLY A 93 -10.78 12.80 -20.93
CA GLY A 93 -10.83 14.27 -21.02
C GLY A 93 -9.86 14.99 -20.09
N THR A 94 -9.39 14.34 -19.04
CA THR A 94 -8.42 14.88 -18.07
C THR A 94 -7.48 13.76 -17.60
N PRO A 95 -6.47 13.40 -18.41
CA PRO A 95 -5.62 12.23 -18.15
C PRO A 95 -4.87 12.29 -16.81
N ALA A 96 -4.59 13.50 -16.31
CA ALA A 96 -3.93 13.71 -15.02
C ALA A 96 -4.72 13.09 -13.84
N LEU A 97 -6.04 12.94 -13.95
CA LEU A 97 -6.87 12.31 -12.92
C LEU A 97 -6.49 10.85 -12.63
N ALA A 98 -5.90 10.13 -13.59
CA ALA A 98 -5.47 8.75 -13.36
C ALA A 98 -4.31 8.63 -12.34
N TYR A 99 -3.65 9.75 -12.05
CA TYR A 99 -2.49 9.87 -11.17
C TYR A 99 -2.86 10.62 -9.89
N ASP A 100 -4.14 10.74 -9.58
CA ASP A 100 -4.64 11.41 -8.38
C ASP A 100 -4.34 10.59 -7.11
N SER A 101 -4.17 11.28 -5.98
CA SER A 101 -4.09 10.59 -4.69
C SER A 101 -5.49 10.29 -4.16
N PHE A 102 -5.76 9.02 -3.84
CA PHE A 102 -7.06 8.58 -3.33
C PHE A 102 -6.95 7.29 -2.50
N VAL A 103 -8.01 6.98 -1.77
CA VAL A 103 -8.21 5.69 -1.08
C VAL A 103 -9.31 4.89 -1.76
N THR A 104 -9.24 3.56 -1.68
CA THR A 104 -10.13 2.63 -2.39
C THR A 104 -10.13 1.24 -1.74
N ALA A 105 -10.99 0.33 -2.20
CA ALA A 105 -10.70 -1.11 -2.13
C ALA A 105 -10.73 -1.72 -3.52
N GLY A 106 -9.56 -2.13 -3.98
CA GLY A 106 -9.34 -2.97 -5.16
C GLY A 106 -9.59 -2.31 -6.51
N THR A 107 -10.05 -1.05 -6.59
CA THR A 107 -10.28 -0.39 -7.88
C THR A 107 -9.49 0.91 -8.05
N HIS A 108 -8.98 1.13 -9.26
CA HIS A 108 -8.31 2.36 -9.67
C HIS A 108 -9.26 3.44 -10.18
N THR A 109 -10.54 3.11 -10.42
CA THR A 109 -11.57 4.05 -10.85
C THR A 109 -12.89 3.79 -10.10
N THR A 110 -13.85 4.71 -10.21
CA THR A 110 -15.18 4.52 -9.60
C THR A 110 -16.01 3.41 -10.22
N ILE A 111 -15.58 2.79 -11.33
CA ILE A 111 -16.33 1.67 -11.93
C ILE A 111 -16.30 0.50 -10.94
N GLY A 112 -17.47 0.23 -10.34
CA GLY A 112 -17.66 -0.81 -9.33
C GLY A 112 -17.66 -0.32 -7.88
N ALA A 113 -17.04 0.81 -7.57
CA ALA A 113 -16.74 1.18 -6.19
C ALA A 113 -17.66 2.17 -5.39
N PRO A 114 -18.84 2.71 -5.80
CA PRO A 114 -19.35 3.85 -5.02
C PRO A 114 -20.31 3.54 -3.86
N SER A 115 -21.03 2.42 -3.85
CA SER A 115 -22.13 2.25 -2.88
C SER A 115 -21.78 1.42 -1.64
N ALA A 116 -20.62 0.78 -1.62
CA ALA A 116 -20.20 -0.15 -0.57
C ALA A 116 -19.11 0.40 0.37
N PHE A 117 -18.92 1.73 0.42
CA PHE A 117 -17.76 2.34 1.04
C PHE A 117 -18.14 3.49 1.96
N SER A 118 -17.56 3.49 3.16
CA SER A 118 -17.54 4.66 4.04
C SER A 118 -16.10 5.12 4.17
N VAL A 119 -15.85 6.38 3.85
CA VAL A 119 -14.53 7.03 3.94
C VAL A 119 -14.67 8.20 4.90
N ASP A 120 -13.80 8.23 5.90
CA ASP A 120 -13.58 9.36 6.80
C ASP A 120 -12.09 9.71 6.75
N VAL A 121 -11.61 9.98 5.54
CA VAL A 121 -10.28 10.52 5.27
C VAL A 121 -10.45 11.98 4.91
N ASN A 122 -9.73 12.85 5.60
CA ASN A 122 -9.89 14.28 5.41
C ASN A 122 -9.28 14.74 4.08
N ALA A 123 -10.15 15.03 3.10
CA ALA A 123 -9.79 15.55 1.79
C ALA A 123 -8.98 16.85 1.83
N SER A 124 -9.16 17.67 2.86
CA SER A 124 -8.49 18.97 2.94
C SER A 124 -6.98 18.87 3.18
N LEU A 125 -6.46 17.66 3.38
CA LEU A 125 -5.05 17.38 3.66
C LEU A 125 -4.25 17.06 2.38
N PHE A 126 -4.93 16.86 1.26
CA PHE A 126 -4.28 16.79 -0.04
C PHE A 126 -3.75 18.17 -0.45
N ASN A 127 -2.58 18.19 -1.10
CA ASN A 127 -1.86 19.40 -1.49
C ASN A 127 -1.47 20.36 -0.32
N THR A 128 -1.41 19.88 0.93
CA THR A 128 -1.07 20.73 2.09
C THR A 128 0.14 20.28 2.92
N GLY A 129 0.89 19.25 2.48
CA GLY A 129 2.07 18.76 3.22
C GLY A 129 1.77 18.11 4.59
N GLY A 130 0.50 17.76 4.84
CA GLY A 130 0.04 17.21 6.12
C GLY A 130 0.12 15.68 6.21
N VAL A 131 -0.26 15.15 7.38
CA VAL A 131 -0.45 13.70 7.59
C VAL A 131 -1.85 13.32 7.12
N LEU A 132 -1.98 12.45 6.12
CA LEU A 132 -3.27 11.86 5.78
C LEU A 132 -3.72 10.97 6.92
N THR A 133 -4.78 11.40 7.60
CA THR A 133 -5.41 10.67 8.69
C THR A 133 -6.84 10.28 8.34
N GLY A 134 -7.28 9.15 8.85
CA GLY A 134 -8.67 8.75 8.71
C GLY A 134 -8.92 7.26 8.90
N THR A 135 -10.08 6.86 8.44
CA THR A 135 -10.54 5.47 8.43
C THR A 135 -11.38 5.26 7.19
N TRP A 136 -11.37 4.04 6.66
CA TRP A 136 -12.37 3.66 5.68
C TRP A 136 -12.80 2.21 5.85
N SER A 137 -14.00 1.90 5.37
CA SER A 137 -14.60 0.58 5.46
C SER A 137 -15.27 0.19 4.15
N ALA A 138 -15.05 -1.05 3.72
CA ALA A 138 -15.86 -1.71 2.70
C ALA A 138 -17.04 -2.44 3.37
N MET A 139 -18.16 -2.54 2.65
CA MET A 139 -19.23 -3.44 3.04
C MET A 139 -18.70 -4.88 3.03
N PRO A 140 -19.11 -5.70 4.01
CA PRO A 140 -18.82 -7.12 4.00
C PRO A 140 -19.25 -7.73 2.66
N MET A 141 -18.36 -8.53 2.05
CA MET A 141 -18.59 -9.19 0.75
C MET A 141 -18.65 -8.27 -0.48
N SER A 142 -18.15 -7.03 -0.40
CA SER A 142 -17.87 -6.25 -1.60
C SER A 142 -16.90 -7.04 -2.50
N PRO A 143 -17.24 -7.36 -3.76
CA PRO A 143 -16.36 -8.12 -4.64
C PRO A 143 -15.08 -7.34 -4.99
N PHE A 144 -15.08 -6.03 -4.78
CA PHE A 144 -13.94 -5.15 -5.02
C PHE A 144 -12.91 -5.20 -3.89
N ALA A 145 -13.33 -5.57 -2.68
CA ALA A 145 -12.42 -5.68 -1.55
C ALA A 145 -11.81 -7.09 -1.40
N VAL A 146 -12.03 -7.99 -2.36
CA VAL A 146 -11.55 -9.37 -2.35
C VAL A 146 -10.17 -9.45 -3.01
N ALA A 147 -9.27 -10.22 -2.41
CA ALA A 147 -7.88 -10.35 -2.83
C ALA A 147 -7.70 -10.95 -4.23
N GLY A 148 -8.65 -11.77 -4.69
CA GLY A 148 -8.66 -12.27 -6.06
C GLY A 148 -7.44 -13.11 -6.43
N GLY A 149 -7.22 -13.29 -7.73
CA GLY A 149 -6.15 -14.17 -8.24
C GLY A 149 -4.74 -13.63 -8.03
N ASP A 150 -4.58 -12.32 -7.84
CA ASP A 150 -3.33 -11.62 -7.56
C ASP A 150 -3.02 -11.51 -6.05
N LEU A 151 -3.92 -12.01 -5.20
CA LEU A 151 -3.79 -12.06 -3.73
C LEU A 151 -3.58 -10.68 -3.10
N ARG A 152 -4.11 -9.63 -3.73
CA ARG A 152 -3.85 -8.24 -3.38
C ARG A 152 -5.14 -7.42 -3.46
N VAL A 153 -5.27 -6.46 -2.56
CA VAL A 153 -6.35 -5.47 -2.60
C VAL A 153 -5.71 -4.10 -2.58
N LEU A 154 -5.94 -3.31 -3.64
CA LEU A 154 -5.53 -1.90 -3.68
C LEU A 154 -6.25 -1.14 -2.56
N ILE A 155 -5.49 -0.41 -1.77
CA ILE A 155 -5.98 0.32 -0.60
C ILE A 155 -5.94 1.82 -0.85
N ALA A 156 -4.88 2.28 -1.50
CA ALA A 156 -4.67 3.68 -1.80
C ALA A 156 -3.74 3.82 -3.00
N ARG A 157 -3.94 4.91 -3.74
CA ARG A 157 -2.96 5.45 -4.67
C ARG A 157 -2.48 6.78 -4.09
N LEU A 158 -1.18 6.97 -4.03
CA LEU A 158 -0.56 8.13 -3.43
C LEU A 158 0.44 8.73 -4.41
N SER A 159 0.28 10.01 -4.69
CA SER A 159 1.10 10.72 -5.67
C SER A 159 1.86 11.83 -4.98
N VAL A 160 3.16 11.87 -5.18
CA VAL A 160 4.08 12.85 -4.58
C VAL A 160 5.09 13.30 -5.64
N THR A 161 5.82 14.39 -5.38
CA THR A 161 6.92 14.79 -6.25
C THR A 161 7.95 13.67 -6.38
N ALA A 162 8.46 13.42 -7.59
CA ALA A 162 9.42 12.35 -7.83
C ALA A 162 10.73 12.57 -7.04
N GLY A 163 11.20 11.54 -6.34
CA GLY A 163 12.33 11.58 -5.42
C GLY A 163 11.95 11.80 -3.95
N GLU A 164 10.67 12.07 -3.66
CA GLU A 164 10.16 12.14 -2.30
C GLU A 164 9.86 10.75 -1.72
N SER A 165 9.71 10.67 -0.41
CA SER A 165 9.37 9.43 0.29
C SER A 165 7.98 9.50 0.90
N ILE A 166 7.35 8.33 1.03
CA ILE A 166 6.07 8.15 1.69
C ILE A 166 6.29 7.14 2.82
N SER A 167 5.76 7.43 3.99
CA SER A 167 5.76 6.49 5.11
C SER A 167 4.49 6.60 5.90
N GLY A 168 4.05 5.51 6.52
CA GLY A 168 2.84 5.57 7.32
C GLY A 168 2.58 4.33 8.13
N THR A 169 1.53 4.45 8.93
CA THR A 169 0.97 3.36 9.72
C THR A 169 -0.50 3.18 9.42
N MET A 170 -0.98 1.95 9.49
CA MET A 170 -2.39 1.60 9.35
C MET A 170 -2.65 0.24 10.00
N LEU A 171 -3.90 0.03 10.39
CA LEU A 171 -4.39 -1.27 10.84
C LEU A 171 -5.41 -1.78 9.83
N VAL A 172 -5.14 -2.96 9.28
CA VAL A 172 -6.02 -3.65 8.32
C VAL A 172 -6.83 -4.71 9.05
N ASN A 173 -8.16 -4.63 8.92
CA ASN A 173 -9.07 -5.69 9.33
C ASN A 173 -9.59 -6.39 8.08
N TRP A 174 -9.64 -7.72 8.12
CA TRP A 174 -10.00 -8.53 6.96
C TRP A 174 -11.01 -9.62 7.34
N LYS A 175 -11.53 -10.30 6.34
CA LYS A 175 -12.31 -11.52 6.47
C LYS A 175 -11.54 -12.66 5.81
N ASP A 176 -11.34 -13.75 6.55
CA ASP A 176 -10.72 -14.97 6.03
C ASP A 176 -11.74 -15.74 5.18
N GLY A 177 -11.56 -15.71 3.86
CA GLY A 177 -12.47 -16.32 2.91
C GLY A 177 -13.94 -15.88 3.00
N VAL A 178 -14.83 -16.70 2.42
CA VAL A 178 -16.27 -16.41 2.35
C VAL A 178 -16.98 -16.65 3.68
N THR A 179 -16.56 -17.68 4.44
CA THR A 179 -17.22 -18.13 5.67
C THR A 179 -16.36 -18.01 6.94
N GLY A 180 -15.10 -17.60 6.82
CA GLY A 180 -14.23 -17.47 7.97
C GLY A 180 -14.54 -16.24 8.82
N ALA A 181 -13.97 -16.25 10.02
CA ALA A 181 -14.12 -15.17 10.99
C ALA A 181 -13.37 -13.91 10.52
N PRO A 182 -13.79 -12.71 10.97
CA PRO A 182 -13.01 -11.52 10.76
C PRO A 182 -11.66 -11.62 11.50
N GLY A 183 -10.58 -11.29 10.80
CA GLY A 183 -9.26 -11.08 11.37
C GLY A 183 -9.03 -9.60 11.68
N ILE A 184 -8.34 -9.34 12.79
CA ILE A 184 -7.93 -8.00 13.19
C ILE A 184 -6.41 -7.95 13.11
N GLY A 185 -5.90 -7.03 12.29
CA GLY A 185 -4.47 -6.80 12.14
C GLY A 185 -3.88 -6.07 13.33
N GLN A 186 -2.56 -5.95 13.31
CA GLN A 186 -1.86 -4.97 14.14
C GLN A 186 -1.54 -3.74 13.29
N PRO A 187 -1.24 -2.58 13.90
CA PRO A 187 -0.70 -1.45 13.16
C PRO A 187 0.59 -1.87 12.44
N GLU A 188 0.58 -1.81 11.12
CA GLU A 188 1.74 -2.08 10.28
C GLU A 188 2.34 -0.77 9.78
N PHE A 189 3.66 -0.75 9.70
CA PHE A 189 4.43 0.36 9.15
C PHE A 189 4.88 0.02 7.73
N PHE A 190 4.76 0.99 6.83
CA PHE A 190 5.33 0.92 5.50
C PHE A 190 6.14 2.19 5.21
N GLN A 191 7.15 2.05 4.36
CA GLN A 191 7.94 3.16 3.86
C GLN A 191 8.41 2.85 2.44
N VAL A 192 8.30 3.84 1.56
CA VAL A 192 8.77 3.79 0.19
C VAL A 192 9.48 5.09 -0.14
N ALA A 193 10.62 4.99 -0.82
CA ALA A 193 11.29 6.13 -1.43
C ALA A 193 11.05 6.06 -2.94
N THR A 194 10.52 7.13 -3.52
CA THR A 194 10.24 7.18 -4.95
C THR A 194 11.52 7.41 -5.74
N VAL A 195 11.55 6.93 -6.98
CA VAL A 195 12.70 7.16 -7.83
C VAL A 195 12.73 8.65 -8.24
N PRO A 196 13.89 9.33 -8.12
CA PRO A 196 14.02 10.69 -8.63
C PRO A 196 13.74 10.72 -10.13
N ALA A 197 13.16 11.82 -10.60
CA ALA A 197 12.78 11.89 -11.99
C ALA A 197 13.98 11.61 -12.94
N PRO A 198 13.81 10.84 -14.04
CA PRO A 198 14.85 10.49 -14.98
C PRO A 198 15.62 11.71 -15.49
N GLY A 199 14.95 12.86 -15.63
CA GLY A 199 15.60 14.13 -15.94
C GLY A 199 16.60 14.58 -14.87
N ALA A 200 16.25 14.48 -13.59
CA ALA A 200 17.16 14.77 -12.48
C ALA A 200 18.30 13.75 -12.38
N ALA A 201 18.01 12.46 -12.59
CA ALA A 201 19.03 11.41 -12.62
C ALA A 201 20.03 11.61 -13.78
N ALA A 202 19.54 11.99 -14.96
CA ALA A 202 20.37 12.30 -16.13
C ALA A 202 21.27 13.53 -15.87
N LEU A 203 20.75 14.57 -15.22
CA LEU A 203 21.54 15.75 -14.87
C LEU A 203 22.64 15.44 -13.85
N LEU A 204 22.39 14.59 -12.85
CA LEU A 204 23.43 14.12 -11.93
C LEU A 204 24.53 13.34 -12.68
N GLY A 205 24.14 12.47 -13.61
CA GLY A 205 25.07 11.72 -14.47
C GLY A 205 25.93 12.64 -15.35
N CYS A 206 25.33 13.68 -15.92
CA CYS A 206 26.05 14.69 -16.70
C CYS A 206 26.99 15.55 -15.83
N ALA A 207 26.54 15.99 -14.65
CA ALA A 207 27.37 16.79 -13.74
C ALA A 207 28.63 16.03 -13.29
N GLY A 208 28.53 14.72 -13.05
CA GLY A 208 29.68 13.86 -12.75
C GLY A 208 30.67 13.74 -13.92
N ALA A 209 30.20 13.77 -15.16
CA ALA A 209 31.04 13.75 -16.36
C ALA A 209 31.77 15.08 -16.60
N PHE A 210 31.16 16.22 -16.26
CA PHE A 210 31.75 17.55 -16.50
C PHE A 210 32.67 18.05 -15.38
N GLY A 211 32.64 17.46 -14.18
CA GLY A 211 33.46 17.87 -13.02
C GLY A 211 34.96 17.52 -13.10
N ARG A 212 35.41 16.73 -14.08
CA ARG A 212 36.79 16.21 -14.14
C ARG A 212 37.74 17.13 -14.93
N ARG A 213 37.86 18.42 -14.60
CA ARG A 213 38.82 19.34 -15.26
C ARG A 213 40.07 19.62 -14.41
N ARG A 214 41.01 18.69 -14.53
CA ARG A 214 42.49 18.83 -14.64
C ARG A 214 43.20 19.88 -13.73
N ARG A 215 43.74 19.43 -12.58
CA ARG A 215 44.88 20.11 -11.95
C ARG A 215 46.13 19.93 -12.84
N ARG A 216 46.52 20.97 -13.58
CA ARG A 216 47.88 21.09 -14.12
C ARG A 216 48.77 21.55 -12.96
N ARG A 217 49.72 20.71 -12.55
CA ARG A 217 50.84 21.13 -11.72
C ARG A 217 51.85 21.85 -12.63
N ALA A 218 52.26 23.03 -12.19
CA ALA A 218 53.44 23.74 -12.65
C ALA A 218 54.70 22.97 -12.26
#